data_AF-B8KJK6-F1
#
_entry.id   AF-B8KJK6-F1
#
_cell.length_a   1.000
_cell.length_b   1.000
_cell.length_c   1.000
_cell.angle_alpha   90.00
_cell.angle_beta   90.00
_cell.angle_gamma   90.00
#
_symmetry.space_group_name_H-M   'P 1'
#
loop_
_entity.id
_entity.type
_entity.pdbx_description
1 polymer ?
#
loop_
_entity_poly.entity_id
_entity_poly.type
_entity_poly.pdbx_seq_one_letter_code
_entity_poly.pdbx_strand_id
1 'polypeptide(L)'
;MESHNPHRDADFSRAVLHELYRYPLKRREVAWLLWALTGLFGGHRFYLDRPATALAMAVTAGGGLIWWLIDIFLIPGMLRSFNTDQSARQKTGQPPRALSFMPPIRGMVLPPRPDWIDKRQGRGRLYGDVLVLMLAGISVGAISSSTGNLEPIIAIVALSAITLLGARWDALATTPVLRNFDRWSHRLRLYYYVNDPGGPLTLFFRPILGLVTAPFRKRARAEAWLYLQIGLWFTIIFTGLDVLEAISIDAQGLSIHPLNFLGDVAITLASIYAFAAPIGAILTTHVLLERRDVTVWLLTCITLAAILLGTSI
;
A
#
# COMPACT_ATOMS: atom_id res chain seq x y z
N MET A 1 15.21 12.53 35.69
CA MET A 1 16.12 12.00 34.66
C MET A 1 15.30 11.07 33.79
N GLU A 2 14.71 11.65 32.75
CA GLU A 2 13.89 10.92 31.79
C GLU A 2 14.84 10.09 30.93
N SER A 3 14.77 8.76 31.05
CA SER A 3 15.60 7.86 30.27
C SER A 3 15.24 8.01 28.81
N HIS A 4 16.01 8.83 28.08
CA HIS A 4 16.01 8.88 26.63
C HIS A 4 16.39 7.49 26.13
N ASN A 5 15.38 6.69 25.82
CA ASN A 5 15.56 5.38 25.22
C ASN A 5 15.55 5.60 23.69
N PRO A 6 16.71 5.58 23.01
CA PRO A 6 16.80 5.89 21.59
C PRO A 6 16.01 4.92 20.69
N HIS A 7 15.46 3.85 21.27
CA HIS A 7 14.74 2.79 20.55
C HIS A 7 13.20 2.91 20.57
N ARG A 8 12.64 4.07 20.97
CA ARG A 8 11.18 4.31 20.92
C ARG A 8 10.72 5.47 20.01
N ASP A 9 11.64 6.29 19.48
CA ASP A 9 11.32 7.47 18.66
C ASP A 9 11.36 7.24 17.13
N ALA A 10 11.50 5.98 16.69
CA ALA A 10 11.75 5.65 15.28
C ALA A 10 10.47 5.29 14.50
N ASP A 11 9.46 6.15 14.53
CA ASP A 11 8.40 6.07 13.50
C ASP A 11 8.05 7.41 12.86
N PHE A 12 8.17 8.51 13.62
CA PHE A 12 7.97 9.86 13.10
C PHE A 12 9.02 10.84 13.61
N SER A 13 10.28 10.41 13.64
CA SER A 13 11.39 11.33 13.83
C SER A 13 11.27 12.51 12.86
N ARG A 14 11.79 13.68 13.23
CA ARG A 14 11.73 14.87 12.36
C ARG A 14 12.31 14.58 10.97
N ALA A 15 13.32 13.71 10.88
CA ALA A 15 13.91 13.26 9.64
C ALA A 15 12.93 12.45 8.77
N VAL A 16 12.23 11.47 9.36
CA VAL A 16 11.21 10.67 8.65
C VAL A 16 10.06 11.56 8.19
N LEU A 17 9.55 12.45 9.05
CA LEU A 17 8.49 13.38 8.67
C LEU A 17 8.91 14.30 7.52
N HIS A 18 10.14 14.82 7.56
CA HIS A 18 10.67 15.64 6.48
C HIS A 18 10.80 14.85 5.16
N GLU A 19 11.23 13.59 5.22
CA GLU A 19 11.29 12.73 4.04
C GLU A 19 9.89 12.42 3.48
N LEU A 20 8.93 12.11 4.34
CA LEU A 20 7.55 11.85 3.95
C LEU A 20 6.89 13.08 3.32
N TYR A 21 7.17 14.27 3.85
CA TYR A 21 6.64 15.55 3.39
C TYR A 21 7.45 16.17 2.25
N ARG A 22 8.19 15.36 1.48
CA ARG A 22 8.77 15.82 0.22
C ARG A 22 7.67 16.21 -0.78
N TYR A 23 7.94 17.25 -1.57
CA TYR A 23 7.04 17.75 -2.63
C TYR A 23 7.62 17.41 -4.02
N PRO A 24 7.59 16.13 -4.45
CA PRO A 24 8.19 15.76 -5.72
C PRO A 24 7.36 16.35 -6.86
N LEU A 25 8.04 17.11 -7.72
CA LEU A 25 7.46 17.57 -8.97
C LEU A 25 7.48 16.43 -10.01
N LYS A 26 6.49 16.44 -10.88
CA LYS A 26 6.36 15.43 -11.95
C LYS A 26 7.14 15.89 -13.17
N ARG A 27 7.78 14.93 -13.84
CA ARG A 27 8.58 15.15 -15.04
C ARG A 27 7.71 14.99 -16.28
N ARG A 28 7.93 15.86 -17.25
CA ARG A 28 7.23 15.84 -18.53
C ARG A 28 7.54 14.56 -19.29
N GLU A 29 8.82 14.18 -19.38
CA GLU A 29 9.24 13.02 -20.17
C GLU A 29 8.52 11.73 -19.71
N VAL A 30 8.46 11.52 -18.39
CA VAL A 30 7.80 10.36 -17.80
C VAL A 30 6.31 10.32 -18.11
N ALA A 31 5.62 11.47 -18.08
CA ALA A 31 4.20 11.54 -18.42
C ALA A 31 3.94 11.17 -19.89
N TRP A 32 4.79 11.63 -20.82
CA TRP A 32 4.69 11.30 -22.24
C TRP A 32 5.04 9.84 -22.53
N LEU A 33 6.06 9.31 -21.85
CA LEU A 33 6.43 7.90 -21.96
C LEU A 33 5.28 6.98 -21.49
N LEU A 34 4.69 7.28 -20.33
CA LEU A 34 3.53 6.54 -19.83
C LEU A 34 2.32 6.68 -20.76
N TRP A 35 2.12 7.83 -21.39
CA TRP A 35 1.03 8.00 -22.37
C TRP A 35 1.24 7.14 -23.62
N ALA A 36 2.48 7.03 -24.11
CA ALA A 36 2.78 6.20 -25.27
C ALA A 36 2.63 4.70 -24.96
N LEU A 37 3.14 4.24 -23.82
CA LEU A 37 3.15 2.81 -23.46
C LEU A 37 1.84 2.31 -22.85
N THR A 38 1.20 3.13 -22.01
CA THR A 38 0.01 2.74 -21.21
C THR A 38 -1.19 3.62 -21.50
N GLY A 39 -1.20 4.25 -22.68
CA GLY A 39 -2.20 5.22 -23.10
C GLY A 39 -3.63 4.72 -22.97
N LEU A 40 -3.93 3.55 -23.53
CA LEU A 40 -5.26 2.92 -23.49
C LEU A 40 -5.74 2.62 -22.06
N PHE A 41 -4.83 2.32 -21.13
CA PHE A 41 -5.13 2.01 -19.73
C PHE A 41 -5.08 3.25 -18.81
N GLY A 42 -4.69 4.42 -19.32
CA GLY A 42 -4.65 5.66 -18.56
C GLY A 42 -3.48 5.80 -17.57
N GLY A 43 -2.36 5.09 -17.76
CA GLY A 43 -1.24 5.13 -16.81
C GLY A 43 -0.63 6.53 -16.60
N HIS A 44 -0.62 7.37 -17.65
CA HIS A 44 -0.21 8.77 -17.54
C HIS A 44 -1.14 9.61 -16.63
N ARG A 45 -2.45 9.29 -16.57
CA ARG A 45 -3.42 9.95 -15.66
C ARG A 45 -3.23 9.48 -14.22
N PHE A 46 -2.88 8.21 -14.00
CA PHE A 46 -2.46 7.74 -12.68
C PHE A 46 -1.19 8.46 -12.20
N TYR A 47 -0.20 8.66 -13.08
CA TYR A 47 1.03 9.39 -12.74
C TYR A 47 0.78 10.85 -12.31
N LEU A 48 -0.25 11.49 -12.86
CA LEU A 48 -0.64 12.88 -12.59
C LEU A 48 -1.66 13.03 -11.45
N ASP A 49 -1.82 12.00 -10.61
CA ASP A 49 -2.76 11.92 -9.48
C ASP A 49 -4.23 12.17 -9.89
N ARG A 50 -4.67 11.59 -11.01
CA ARG A 50 -6.07 11.61 -11.46
C ARG A 50 -6.68 10.20 -11.57
N PRO A 51 -6.78 9.45 -10.47
CA PRO A 51 -7.15 8.04 -10.49
C PRO A 51 -8.57 7.77 -11.00
N ALA A 52 -9.54 8.66 -10.70
CA ALA A 52 -10.92 8.47 -11.15
C ALA A 52 -11.04 8.49 -12.69
N THR A 53 -10.42 9.50 -13.32
CA THR A 53 -10.38 9.59 -14.79
C THR A 53 -9.45 8.57 -15.42
N ALA A 54 -8.46 8.06 -14.69
CA ALA A 54 -7.60 6.98 -15.16
C ALA A 54 -8.36 5.64 -15.17
N LEU A 55 -9.12 5.35 -14.11
CA LEU A 55 -9.98 4.16 -14.04
C LEU A 55 -11.10 4.21 -15.08
N ALA A 56 -11.75 5.37 -15.28
CA ALA A 56 -12.74 5.53 -16.34
C ALA A 56 -12.13 5.27 -17.73
N MET A 57 -10.89 5.69 -17.95
CA MET A 57 -10.17 5.40 -19.19
C MET A 57 -9.85 3.91 -19.34
N ALA A 58 -9.42 3.24 -18.27
CA ALA A 58 -9.14 1.81 -18.28
C ALA A 58 -10.40 0.97 -18.57
N VAL A 59 -11.52 1.27 -17.91
CA VAL A 59 -12.81 0.56 -18.10
C VAL A 59 -13.37 0.78 -19.49
N THR A 60 -13.14 1.95 -20.09
CA THR A 60 -13.61 2.27 -21.46
C THR A 60 -12.58 1.91 -22.55
N ALA A 61 -11.49 1.22 -22.20
CA ALA A 61 -10.36 0.92 -23.09
C ALA A 61 -9.91 2.16 -23.91
N GLY A 62 -9.71 3.29 -23.21
CA GLY A 62 -9.33 4.56 -23.84
C GLY A 62 -10.46 5.26 -24.60
N GLY A 63 -11.72 4.89 -24.36
CA GLY A 63 -12.89 5.45 -25.05
C GLY A 63 -12.83 5.24 -26.56
N GLY A 64 -12.26 4.13 -27.02
CA GLY A 64 -12.05 3.84 -28.44
C GLY A 64 -10.98 4.72 -29.10
N LEU A 65 -9.81 4.87 -28.46
CA LEU A 65 -8.68 5.75 -28.87
C LEU A 65 -8.95 7.26 -28.84
N ILE A 66 -10.19 7.70 -28.69
CA ILE A 66 -10.55 9.12 -28.63
C ILE A 66 -9.89 9.81 -27.43
N TRP A 67 -9.94 9.18 -26.24
CA TRP A 67 -9.32 9.77 -25.06
C TRP A 67 -7.80 9.85 -25.20
N TRP A 68 -7.19 8.85 -25.84
CA TRP A 68 -5.76 8.80 -26.09
C TRP A 68 -5.28 9.99 -26.95
N LEU A 69 -6.05 10.36 -27.99
CA LEU A 69 -5.77 11.54 -28.82
C LEU A 69 -5.99 12.85 -28.08
N ILE A 70 -7.09 12.97 -27.33
CA ILE A 70 -7.39 14.18 -26.54
C ILE A 70 -6.30 14.43 -25.49
N ASP A 71 -5.72 13.37 -24.93
CA ASP A 71 -4.69 13.47 -23.89
C ASP A 71 -3.40 14.17 -24.35
N ILE A 72 -3.10 14.21 -25.66
CA ILE A 72 -2.00 15.00 -26.23
C ILE A 72 -2.11 16.48 -25.80
N PHE A 73 -3.33 17.02 -25.82
CA PHE A 73 -3.61 18.41 -25.44
C PHE A 73 -3.79 18.58 -23.93
N LEU A 74 -4.27 17.55 -23.23
CA LEU A 74 -4.54 17.62 -21.79
C LEU A 74 -3.28 17.45 -20.93
N ILE A 75 -2.31 16.62 -21.34
CA ILE A 75 -1.10 16.31 -20.55
C ILE A 75 -0.36 17.57 -20.09
N PRO A 76 -0.06 18.57 -20.95
CA PRO A 76 0.62 19.79 -20.52
C PRO A 76 -0.16 20.57 -19.44
N GLY A 77 -1.49 20.63 -19.57
CA GLY A 77 -2.36 21.30 -18.61
C GLY A 77 -2.41 20.56 -17.26
N MET A 78 -2.55 19.23 -17.30
CA MET A 78 -2.55 18.39 -16.11
C MET A 78 -1.22 18.44 -15.36
N LEU A 79 -0.10 18.41 -16.09
CA LEU A 79 1.25 18.50 -15.52
C LEU A 79 1.48 19.85 -14.83
N ARG A 80 1.14 20.96 -15.51
CA ARG A 80 1.24 22.30 -14.92
C ARG A 80 0.36 22.41 -13.67
N SER A 81 -0.90 21.98 -13.75
CA SER A 81 -1.82 21.99 -12.62
C SER A 81 -1.27 21.21 -11.41
N PHE A 82 -0.69 20.03 -11.64
CA PHE A 82 -0.07 19.23 -10.57
C PHE A 82 1.12 19.96 -9.93
N ASN A 83 2.08 20.40 -10.74
CA ASN A 83 3.31 21.01 -10.26
C ASN A 83 3.03 22.34 -9.55
N THR A 84 2.12 23.17 -10.09
CA THR A 84 1.70 24.42 -9.45
C THR A 84 1.00 24.18 -8.10
N ASP A 85 0.08 23.21 -8.02
CA ASP A 85 -0.58 22.85 -6.75
C ASP A 85 0.45 22.35 -5.71
N GLN A 86 1.41 21.51 -6.12
CA GLN A 86 2.48 21.03 -5.24
C GLN A 86 3.36 22.18 -4.73
N SER A 87 3.79 23.09 -5.59
CA SER A 87 4.58 24.24 -5.18
C SER A 87 3.80 25.19 -4.26
N ALA A 88 2.49 25.35 -4.47
CA ALA A 88 1.63 26.14 -3.59
C ALA A 88 1.47 25.48 -2.21
N ARG A 89 1.30 24.16 -2.15
CA ARG A 89 1.26 23.38 -0.89
C ARG A 89 2.54 23.53 -0.10
N GLN A 90 3.69 23.43 -0.77
CA GLN A 90 5.00 23.62 -0.16
C GLN A 90 5.13 25.02 0.48
N LYS A 91 4.73 26.07 -0.24
CA LYS A 91 4.77 27.45 0.27
C LYS A 91 3.83 27.69 1.45
N THR A 92 2.69 27.02 1.48
CA THR A 92 1.66 27.18 2.52
C THR A 92 1.83 26.22 3.71
N GLY A 93 2.79 25.30 3.65
CA GLY A 93 3.00 24.26 4.67
C GLY A 93 1.88 23.20 4.69
N GLN A 94 1.08 23.11 3.63
CA GLN A 94 0.08 22.04 3.47
C GLN A 94 0.76 20.74 3.04
N PRO A 95 0.26 19.57 3.45
CA PRO A 95 0.85 18.30 3.03
C PRO A 95 0.91 18.17 1.49
N PRO A 96 1.91 17.44 0.95
CA PRO A 96 1.98 17.15 -0.48
C PRO A 96 0.72 16.40 -0.92
N ARG A 97 0.35 16.47 -2.22
CA ARG A 97 -0.90 15.81 -2.72
C ARG A 97 -1.03 14.35 -2.29
N ALA A 98 0.07 13.62 -2.36
CA ALA A 98 0.15 12.21 -2.01
C ALA A 98 -0.16 11.93 -0.52
N LEU A 99 -0.11 12.96 0.32
CA LEU A 99 -0.44 12.97 1.75
C LEU A 99 -1.53 14.00 2.08
N SER A 100 -2.35 14.42 1.11
CA SER A 100 -3.34 15.50 1.28
C SER A 100 -4.42 15.25 2.34
N PHE A 101 -4.49 14.02 2.84
CA PHE A 101 -5.35 13.59 3.95
C PHE A 101 -4.72 13.80 5.34
N MET A 102 -3.45 14.23 5.41
CA MET A 102 -2.73 14.50 6.65
C MET A 102 -2.91 15.97 7.10
N PRO A 103 -2.72 16.28 8.39
CA PRO A 103 -2.72 17.67 8.86
C PRO A 103 -1.49 18.43 8.32
N PRO A 104 -1.57 19.77 8.16
CA PRO A 104 -0.39 20.57 7.84
C PRO A 104 0.62 20.50 8.99
N ILE A 105 1.90 20.30 8.65
CA ILE A 105 2.98 20.32 9.63
C ILE A 105 3.40 21.78 9.86
N ARG A 106 2.65 22.52 10.68
CA ARG A 106 3.19 23.72 11.34
C ARG A 106 3.85 23.27 12.64
N GLY A 107 5.18 23.16 12.64
CA GLY A 107 5.97 22.97 13.87
C GLY A 107 6.65 21.61 14.08
N MET A 108 6.53 20.63 13.18
CA MET A 108 7.23 19.33 13.27
C MET A 108 7.06 18.59 14.60
N VAL A 109 5.85 18.59 15.16
CA VAL A 109 5.51 17.79 16.34
C VAL A 109 4.16 17.16 16.11
N LEU A 110 4.13 15.84 15.88
CA LEU A 110 2.92 15.06 16.06
C LEU A 110 2.55 15.08 17.55
N PRO A 111 1.27 14.90 17.94
CA PRO A 111 0.96 14.68 19.34
C PRO A 111 1.84 13.55 19.90
N PRO A 112 2.05 13.46 21.22
CA PRO A 112 2.83 12.37 21.78
C PRO A 112 2.14 11.01 21.58
N ARG A 113 0.81 10.99 21.43
CA ARG A 113 0.00 9.78 21.30
C ARG A 113 -1.23 10.01 20.40
N PRO A 114 -1.65 9.03 19.58
CA PRO A 114 -2.90 9.11 18.82
C PRO A 114 -4.16 9.15 19.68
N ASP A 115 -5.12 10.02 19.31
CA ASP A 115 -6.37 10.25 20.04
C ASP A 115 -7.31 9.02 20.10
N TRP A 116 -7.18 8.10 19.15
CA TRP A 116 -8.06 6.93 19.05
C TRP A 116 -7.59 5.76 19.93
N ILE A 117 -6.39 5.81 20.51
CA ILE A 117 -5.85 4.69 21.28
C ILE A 117 -6.80 4.32 22.42
N ASP A 118 -7.28 5.30 23.17
CA ASP A 118 -8.15 5.06 24.33
C ASP A 118 -9.46 4.35 23.94
N LYS A 119 -9.95 4.60 22.72
CA LYS A 119 -11.16 3.98 22.17
C LYS A 119 -10.94 2.54 21.69
N ARG A 120 -9.70 2.16 21.39
CA ARG A 120 -9.34 0.90 20.74
C ARG A 120 -8.49 -0.01 21.64
N GLN A 121 -8.18 0.40 22.86
CA GLN A 121 -7.53 -0.46 23.84
C GLN A 121 -8.50 -1.49 24.43
N GLY A 122 -7.94 -2.57 24.99
CA GLY A 122 -8.70 -3.61 25.70
C GLY A 122 -8.46 -5.04 25.18
N ARG A 123 -8.99 -6.02 25.94
CA ARG A 123 -8.90 -7.45 25.60
C ARG A 123 -9.85 -7.84 24.46
N GLY A 124 -11.06 -7.27 24.42
CA GLY A 124 -12.03 -7.53 23.35
C GLY A 124 -11.49 -7.19 21.96
N ARG A 125 -10.75 -6.08 21.83
CA ARG A 125 -10.03 -5.73 20.59
C ARG A 125 -9.02 -6.81 20.20
N LEU A 126 -8.20 -7.26 21.15
CA LEU A 126 -7.16 -8.28 20.90
C LEU A 126 -7.78 -9.60 20.40
N TYR A 127 -8.83 -10.09 21.06
CA TYR A 127 -9.50 -11.33 20.65
C TYR A 127 -10.15 -11.21 19.27
N GLY A 128 -10.81 -10.08 18.99
CA GLY A 128 -11.40 -9.84 17.67
C GLY A 128 -10.34 -9.77 16.58
N ASP A 129 -9.20 -9.10 16.84
CA ASP A 129 -8.10 -9.03 15.88
C ASP A 129 -7.44 -10.40 15.66
N VAL A 130 -7.26 -11.23 16.70
CA VAL A 130 -6.79 -12.61 16.58
C VAL A 130 -7.72 -13.42 15.68
N LEU A 131 -9.03 -13.33 15.89
CA LEU A 131 -10.01 -14.03 15.06
C LEU A 131 -9.91 -13.60 13.59
N VAL A 132 -9.77 -12.30 13.32
CA VAL A 132 -9.60 -11.78 11.96
C VAL A 132 -8.30 -12.29 11.32
N LEU A 133 -7.18 -12.28 12.06
CA LEU A 133 -5.90 -12.79 11.56
C LEU A 133 -5.96 -14.29 11.28
N MET A 134 -6.62 -15.08 12.13
CA MET A 134 -6.81 -16.51 11.90
C MET A 134 -7.65 -16.76 10.66
N LEU A 135 -8.81 -16.10 10.53
CA LEU A 135 -9.67 -16.27 9.36
C LEU A 135 -8.95 -15.85 8.08
N ALA A 136 -8.35 -14.66 8.05
CA ALA A 136 -7.62 -14.19 6.88
C ALA A 136 -6.44 -15.09 6.53
N GLY A 137 -5.68 -15.56 7.53
CA GLY A 137 -4.56 -16.48 7.34
C GLY A 137 -5.00 -17.84 6.80
N ILE A 138 -6.01 -18.47 7.40
CA ILE A 138 -6.53 -19.76 6.93
C ILE A 138 -7.10 -19.62 5.51
N SER A 139 -7.87 -18.57 5.25
CA SER A 139 -8.44 -18.31 3.92
C SER A 139 -7.35 -18.15 2.86
N VAL A 140 -6.31 -17.35 3.11
CA VAL A 140 -5.24 -17.18 2.12
C VAL A 140 -4.44 -18.46 1.93
N GLY A 141 -4.19 -19.23 3.01
CA GLY A 141 -3.51 -20.52 2.94
C GLY A 141 -4.27 -21.53 2.07
N ALA A 142 -5.57 -21.70 2.31
CA ALA A 142 -6.42 -22.63 1.58
C ALA A 142 -6.60 -22.22 0.11
N ILE A 143 -6.85 -20.93 -0.16
CA ILE A 143 -6.98 -20.42 -1.53
C ILE A 143 -5.66 -20.57 -2.30
N SER A 144 -4.52 -20.24 -1.67
CA SER A 144 -3.21 -20.34 -2.33
C SER A 144 -2.82 -21.80 -2.60
N SER A 145 -3.12 -22.72 -1.67
CA SER A 145 -2.85 -24.16 -1.84
C SER A 145 -3.73 -24.76 -2.95
N SER A 146 -5.03 -24.48 -2.92
CA SER A 146 -5.99 -24.98 -3.93
C SER A 146 -5.75 -24.44 -5.34
N THR A 147 -5.24 -23.21 -5.48
CA THR A 147 -4.92 -22.60 -6.78
C THR A 147 -3.50 -22.88 -7.24
N GLY A 148 -2.63 -23.38 -6.36
CA GLY A 148 -1.18 -23.50 -6.60
C GLY A 148 -0.43 -22.15 -6.60
N ASN A 149 -1.13 -21.02 -6.37
CA ASN A 149 -0.51 -19.70 -6.37
C ASN A 149 -0.05 -19.32 -4.96
N LEU A 150 1.26 -19.38 -4.71
CA LEU A 150 1.88 -19.01 -3.42
C LEU A 150 2.19 -17.52 -3.27
N GLU A 151 2.03 -16.71 -4.32
CA GLU A 151 2.33 -15.28 -4.31
C GLU A 151 1.63 -14.51 -3.18
N PRO A 152 0.32 -14.73 -2.89
CA PRO A 152 -0.35 -14.01 -1.82
C PRO A 152 0.23 -14.34 -0.44
N ILE A 153 0.61 -15.60 -0.21
CA ILE A 153 1.28 -16.03 1.03
C ILE A 153 2.61 -15.29 1.16
N ILE A 154 3.45 -15.32 0.13
CA ILE A 154 4.78 -14.70 0.16
C ILE A 154 4.65 -13.19 0.42
N ALA A 155 3.70 -12.52 -0.24
CA ALA A 155 3.45 -11.09 -0.04
C ALA A 155 3.03 -10.77 1.41
N ILE A 156 2.18 -11.59 2.02
CA ILE A 156 1.71 -11.39 3.40
C ILE A 156 2.82 -11.66 4.41
N VAL A 157 3.64 -12.68 4.20
CA VAL A 157 4.83 -12.95 5.02
C VAL A 157 5.79 -11.77 4.94
N ALA A 158 6.10 -11.31 3.72
CA ALA A 158 6.97 -10.16 3.49
C ALA A 158 6.40 -8.88 4.14
N LEU A 159 5.10 -8.63 4.00
CA LEU A 159 4.43 -7.50 4.64
C LEU A 159 4.49 -7.58 6.17
N SER A 160 4.26 -8.76 6.75
CA SER A 160 4.33 -8.97 8.19
C SER A 160 5.74 -8.73 8.71
N ALA A 161 6.76 -9.22 7.96
CA ALA A 161 8.16 -8.96 8.24
C ALA A 161 8.49 -7.46 8.16
N ILE A 162 8.07 -6.75 7.11
CA ILE A 162 8.27 -5.29 6.97
C ILE A 162 7.60 -4.53 8.11
N THR A 163 6.42 -4.98 8.55
CA THR A 163 5.69 -4.33 9.65
C THR A 163 6.41 -4.48 10.99
N LEU A 164 6.97 -5.67 11.26
CA LEU A 164 7.76 -5.96 12.46
C LEU A 164 9.16 -5.33 12.44
N LEU A 165 9.82 -5.33 11.29
CA LEU A 165 11.23 -4.98 11.12
C LEU A 165 11.44 -3.52 10.72
N GLY A 166 10.42 -2.86 10.17
CA GLY A 166 10.50 -1.55 9.49
C GLY A 166 10.88 -0.35 10.36
N ALA A 167 11.41 -0.56 11.56
CA ALA A 167 12.04 0.48 12.39
C ALA A 167 13.36 0.00 13.04
N ARG A 168 13.74 -1.28 12.83
CA ARG A 168 14.84 -1.96 13.54
C ARG A 168 15.99 -2.35 12.64
N TRP A 169 15.81 -2.28 11.31
CA TRP A 169 16.79 -2.81 10.37
C TRP A 169 17.30 -1.73 9.42
N ASP A 170 18.46 -1.16 9.74
CA ASP A 170 19.17 -0.20 8.89
C ASP A 170 19.46 -0.75 7.47
N ALA A 171 19.46 -2.08 7.31
CA ALA A 171 19.61 -2.74 6.02
C ALA A 171 18.45 -2.43 5.05
N LEU A 172 17.25 -2.08 5.53
CA LEU A 172 16.14 -1.67 4.65
C LEU A 172 16.45 -0.36 3.90
N ALA A 173 17.39 0.45 4.38
CA ALA A 173 17.82 1.67 3.70
C ALA A 173 18.90 1.44 2.63
N THR A 174 19.46 0.22 2.52
CA THR A 174 20.64 -0.03 1.68
C THR A 174 20.32 -0.15 0.19
N THR A 175 19.16 -0.71 -0.17
CA THR A 175 18.76 -0.87 -1.58
C THR A 175 17.60 0.06 -1.97
N PRO A 176 17.54 0.52 -3.24
CA PRO A 176 16.47 1.41 -3.69
C PRO A 176 15.06 0.84 -3.51
N VAL A 177 14.93 -0.49 -3.63
CA VAL A 177 13.67 -1.23 -3.50
C VAL A 177 13.23 -1.25 -2.04
N LEU A 178 14.08 -1.68 -1.11
CA LEU A 178 13.73 -1.75 0.31
C LEU A 178 13.40 -0.37 0.90
N ARG A 179 14.07 0.70 0.42
CA ARG A 179 13.74 2.08 0.80
C ARG A 179 12.34 2.52 0.34
N ASN A 180 11.79 1.93 -0.73
CA ASN A 180 10.40 2.21 -1.13
C ASN A 180 9.40 1.53 -0.18
N PHE A 181 9.70 0.29 0.24
CA PHE A 181 8.89 -0.43 1.21
C PHE A 181 8.92 0.23 2.59
N ASP A 182 10.09 0.67 3.04
CA ASP A 182 10.25 1.42 4.29
C ASP A 182 9.42 2.71 4.28
N ARG A 183 9.55 3.53 3.23
CA ARG A 183 8.72 4.72 3.05
C ARG A 183 7.23 4.42 2.99
N TRP A 184 6.85 3.33 2.34
CA TRP A 184 5.46 2.90 2.28
C TRP A 184 4.94 2.53 3.67
N SER A 185 5.72 1.77 4.45
CA SER A 185 5.40 1.39 5.83
C SER A 185 5.22 2.63 6.71
N HIS A 186 6.18 3.56 6.68
CA HIS A 186 6.08 4.84 7.38
C HIS A 186 4.82 5.64 7.00
N ARG A 187 4.42 5.65 5.72
CA ARG A 187 3.17 6.31 5.28
C ARG A 187 1.92 5.62 5.82
N LEU A 188 1.92 4.29 5.89
CA LEU A 188 0.81 3.51 6.46
C LEU A 188 0.69 3.75 7.96
N ARG A 189 1.82 3.71 8.68
CA ARG A 189 1.87 4.01 10.11
C ARG A 189 1.41 5.44 10.38
N LEU A 190 1.87 6.42 9.61
CA LEU A 190 1.43 7.81 9.75
C LEU A 190 -0.06 7.99 9.44
N TYR A 191 -0.59 7.24 8.48
CA TYR A 191 -2.02 7.26 8.18
C TYR A 191 -2.84 6.80 9.38
N TYR A 192 -2.50 5.66 9.99
CA TYR A 192 -3.19 5.16 11.19
C TYR A 192 -2.87 5.95 12.45
N TYR A 193 -1.74 6.65 12.50
CA TYR A 193 -1.45 7.57 13.58
C TYR A 193 -2.50 8.69 13.65
N VAL A 194 -2.88 9.25 12.50
CA VAL A 194 -3.84 10.36 12.41
C VAL A 194 -5.30 9.88 12.33
N ASN A 195 -5.54 8.68 11.81
CA ASN A 195 -6.89 8.18 11.53
C ASN A 195 -7.18 6.90 12.33
N ASP A 196 -8.36 6.86 12.96
CA ASP A 196 -8.82 5.66 13.67
C ASP A 196 -8.94 4.46 12.71
N PRO A 197 -8.23 3.35 12.95
CA PRO A 197 -8.29 2.15 12.10
C PRO A 197 -9.68 1.52 12.08
N GLY A 198 -10.47 1.69 13.15
CA GLY A 198 -11.77 1.03 13.31
C GLY A 198 -11.69 -0.29 14.07
N GLY A 199 -12.83 -0.95 14.27
CA GLY A 199 -12.96 -2.23 14.97
C GLY A 199 -12.51 -3.45 14.13
N PRO A 200 -12.35 -4.64 14.74
CA PRO A 200 -11.84 -5.83 14.04
C PRO A 200 -12.66 -6.19 12.79
N LEU A 201 -14.00 -6.18 12.91
CA LEU A 201 -14.90 -6.45 11.78
C LEU A 201 -14.74 -5.43 10.64
N THR A 202 -14.52 -4.16 10.98
CA THR A 202 -14.31 -3.12 9.95
C THR A 202 -12.98 -3.30 9.23
N LEU A 203 -11.98 -3.89 9.89
CA LEU A 203 -10.69 -4.22 9.28
C LEU A 203 -10.78 -5.48 8.42
N PHE A 204 -11.54 -6.49 8.86
CA PHE A 204 -11.80 -7.70 8.06
C PHE A 204 -12.46 -7.37 6.71
N PHE A 205 -13.52 -6.58 6.73
CA PHE A 205 -14.20 -6.14 5.50
C PHE A 205 -13.54 -4.95 4.81
N ARG A 206 -12.35 -4.52 5.26
CA ARG A 206 -11.67 -3.33 4.73
C ARG A 206 -11.37 -3.38 3.24
N PRO A 207 -10.97 -4.52 2.63
CA PRO A 207 -10.76 -4.57 1.19
C PRO A 207 -12.01 -4.14 0.40
N ILE A 208 -13.18 -4.60 0.82
CA ILE A 208 -14.44 -4.32 0.15
C ILE A 208 -14.93 -2.91 0.51
N LEU A 209 -15.00 -2.60 1.80
CA LEU A 209 -15.49 -1.31 2.28
C LEU A 209 -14.62 -0.15 1.82
N GLY A 210 -13.30 -0.35 1.79
CA GLY A 210 -12.32 0.63 1.32
C GLY A 210 -12.55 0.97 -0.15
N LEU A 211 -12.70 -0.03 -1.02
CA LEU A 211 -12.99 0.18 -2.44
C LEU A 211 -14.35 0.84 -2.68
N VAL A 212 -15.40 0.40 -1.99
CA VAL A 212 -16.75 0.96 -2.13
C VAL A 212 -16.83 2.41 -1.65
N THR A 213 -16.10 2.75 -0.58
CA THR A 213 -16.14 4.10 -0.01
C THR A 213 -15.07 5.05 -0.56
N ALA A 214 -14.03 4.54 -1.24
CA ALA A 214 -12.95 5.33 -1.83
C ALA A 214 -13.44 6.46 -2.77
N PRO A 215 -14.48 6.30 -3.61
CA PRO A 215 -15.00 7.39 -4.44
C PRO A 215 -15.55 8.56 -3.60
N PHE A 216 -16.14 8.27 -2.44
CA PHE A 216 -16.87 9.25 -1.64
C PHE A 216 -16.05 9.85 -0.49
N ARG A 217 -15.07 9.11 0.05
CA ARG A 217 -14.31 9.51 1.25
C ARG A 217 -12.82 9.59 0.94
N LYS A 218 -12.24 10.79 1.07
CA LYS A 218 -10.79 11.04 0.84
C LYS A 218 -9.89 10.13 1.69
N ARG A 219 -10.27 9.89 2.95
CA ARG A 219 -9.53 9.02 3.88
C ARG A 219 -9.52 7.55 3.42
N ALA A 220 -10.69 7.00 3.14
CA ALA A 220 -10.82 5.63 2.64
C ALA A 220 -10.06 5.41 1.32
N ARG A 221 -10.08 6.42 0.42
CA ARG A 221 -9.30 6.39 -0.81
C ARG A 221 -7.80 6.31 -0.56
N ALA A 222 -7.29 7.08 0.40
CA ALA A 222 -5.87 7.12 0.72
C ALA A 222 -5.37 5.78 1.24
N GLU A 223 -6.14 5.14 2.12
CA GLU A 223 -5.82 3.83 2.66
C GLU A 223 -5.90 2.73 1.62
N ALA A 224 -6.99 2.68 0.85
CA ALA A 224 -7.13 1.72 -0.24
C ALA A 224 -5.97 1.88 -1.23
N TRP A 225 -5.56 3.11 -1.53
CA TRP A 225 -4.42 3.40 -2.38
C TRP A 225 -3.09 2.92 -1.80
N LEU A 226 -2.87 3.05 -0.48
CA LEU A 226 -1.67 2.51 0.16
C LEU A 226 -1.60 0.98 0.00
N TYR A 227 -2.70 0.26 0.25
CA TYR A 227 -2.73 -1.20 0.09
C TYR A 227 -2.66 -1.65 -1.38
N LEU A 228 -3.27 -0.93 -2.31
CA LEU A 228 -3.11 -1.19 -3.74
C LEU A 228 -1.69 -0.93 -4.21
N GLN A 229 -1.01 0.09 -3.66
CA GLN A 229 0.37 0.40 -4.01
C GLN A 229 1.32 -0.73 -3.62
N ILE A 230 1.18 -1.31 -2.42
CA ILE A 230 1.99 -2.45 -2.00
C ILE A 230 1.65 -3.71 -2.80
N GLY A 231 0.37 -3.95 -3.07
CA GLY A 231 -0.07 -5.05 -3.94
C GLY A 231 0.58 -4.96 -5.31
N LEU A 232 0.57 -3.78 -5.93
CA LEU A 232 1.19 -3.54 -7.23
C LEU A 232 2.70 -3.79 -7.22
N TRP A 233 3.42 -3.41 -6.15
CA TRP A 233 4.85 -3.72 -6.02
C TRP A 233 5.11 -5.22 -6.01
N PHE A 234 4.35 -5.97 -5.20
CA PHE A 234 4.48 -7.42 -5.16
C PHE A 234 4.11 -8.07 -6.48
N THR A 235 3.02 -7.65 -7.10
CA THR A 235 2.62 -8.14 -8.43
C THR A 235 3.72 -7.89 -9.46
N ILE A 236 4.30 -6.68 -9.53
CA ILE A 236 5.42 -6.40 -10.45
C ILE A 236 6.63 -7.31 -10.17
N ILE A 237 6.95 -7.53 -8.90
CA ILE A 237 8.06 -8.40 -8.51
C ILE A 237 7.78 -9.84 -8.96
N PHE A 238 6.63 -10.40 -8.62
CA PHE A 238 6.30 -11.79 -8.94
C PHE A 238 6.16 -12.00 -10.45
N THR A 239 5.44 -11.13 -11.14
CA THR A 239 5.38 -11.14 -12.60
C THR A 239 6.77 -11.07 -13.25
N GLY A 240 7.70 -10.30 -12.68
CA GLY A 240 9.09 -10.27 -13.14
C GLY A 240 9.82 -11.60 -12.92
N LEU A 241 9.58 -12.28 -11.80
CA LEU A 241 10.12 -13.60 -11.51
C LEU A 241 9.54 -14.66 -12.44
N ASP A 242 8.22 -14.64 -12.67
CA ASP A 242 7.54 -15.58 -13.56
C ASP A 242 8.07 -15.46 -15.00
N VAL A 243 8.29 -14.24 -15.47
CA VAL A 243 8.88 -13.99 -16.80
C VAL A 243 10.32 -14.50 -16.87
N LEU A 244 11.12 -14.30 -15.83
CA LEU A 244 12.50 -14.80 -15.78
C LEU A 244 12.55 -16.34 -15.77
N GLU A 245 11.65 -16.98 -15.02
CA GLU A 245 11.52 -18.42 -14.98
C GLU A 245 11.08 -18.97 -16.35
N ALA A 246 10.09 -18.35 -16.99
CA ALA A 246 9.63 -18.72 -18.33
C ALA A 246 10.76 -18.63 -19.38
N ILE A 247 11.57 -17.56 -19.33
CA ILE A 247 12.72 -17.40 -20.24
C ILE A 247 13.82 -18.44 -19.95
N SER A 248 14.01 -18.81 -18.69
CA SER A 248 15.03 -19.79 -18.29
C SER A 248 14.69 -21.21 -18.69
N ILE A 249 13.41 -21.55 -18.82
CA ILE A 249 12.94 -22.91 -19.05
C ILE A 249 12.79 -23.21 -20.56
N ASP A 250 12.52 -22.20 -21.40
CA ASP A 250 12.06 -22.44 -22.76
C ASP A 250 13.11 -22.18 -23.86
N ALA A 251 13.54 -23.26 -24.53
CA ALA A 251 14.30 -23.21 -25.79
C ALA A 251 13.37 -23.18 -27.03
N GLN A 252 12.04 -23.17 -26.85
CA GLN A 252 11.05 -23.24 -27.93
C GLN A 252 9.99 -22.13 -27.84
N GLY A 253 10.44 -20.87 -27.88
CA GLY A 253 9.58 -19.74 -28.28
C GLY A 253 8.51 -19.33 -27.25
N LEU A 254 8.73 -18.19 -26.61
CA LEU A 254 7.84 -17.59 -25.62
C LEU A 254 6.42 -17.36 -26.18
N SER A 255 5.45 -18.19 -25.82
CA SER A 255 4.03 -18.02 -26.17
C SER A 255 3.27 -17.31 -25.04
N ILE A 256 3.50 -16.01 -24.86
CA ILE A 256 2.72 -15.21 -23.92
C ILE A 256 1.34 -14.92 -24.53
N HIS A 257 0.29 -15.49 -23.95
CA HIS A 257 -1.09 -15.09 -24.23
C HIS A 257 -1.45 -13.83 -23.41
N PRO A 258 -1.58 -12.64 -24.02
CA PRO A 258 -1.66 -11.39 -23.27
C PRO A 258 -2.88 -11.27 -22.36
N LEU A 259 -4.00 -11.91 -22.72
CA LEU A 259 -5.24 -11.86 -21.92
C LEU A 259 -5.15 -12.72 -20.66
N ASN A 260 -4.55 -13.92 -20.74
CA ASN A 260 -4.38 -14.79 -19.58
C ASN A 260 -3.41 -14.14 -18.59
N PHE A 261 -2.30 -13.60 -19.10
CA PHE A 261 -1.33 -12.84 -18.31
C PHE A 261 -1.97 -11.68 -17.55
N LEU A 262 -2.82 -10.88 -18.20
CA LEU A 262 -3.54 -9.78 -17.53
C LEU A 262 -4.53 -10.29 -16.48
N GLY A 263 -5.18 -11.44 -16.74
CA GLY A 263 -6.06 -12.11 -15.79
C GLY A 263 -5.30 -12.54 -14.53
N ASP A 264 -4.17 -13.20 -14.69
CA ASP A 264 -3.32 -13.69 -13.60
C ASP A 264 -2.81 -12.53 -12.75
N VAL A 265 -2.25 -11.49 -13.39
CA VAL A 265 -1.83 -10.25 -12.73
C VAL A 265 -2.96 -9.61 -11.92
N ALA A 266 -4.19 -9.59 -12.46
CA ALA A 266 -5.34 -9.02 -11.77
C ALA A 266 -5.77 -9.87 -10.57
N ILE A 267 -5.78 -11.20 -10.69
CA ILE A 267 -6.12 -12.14 -9.62
C ILE A 267 -5.10 -12.05 -8.49
N THR A 268 -3.80 -12.01 -8.82
CA THR A 268 -2.70 -11.84 -7.87
C THR A 268 -2.84 -10.53 -7.11
N LEU A 269 -3.03 -9.41 -7.83
CA LEU A 269 -3.21 -8.09 -7.22
C LEU A 269 -4.43 -8.05 -6.29
N ALA A 270 -5.56 -8.61 -6.74
CA ALA A 270 -6.79 -8.65 -5.96
C ALA A 270 -6.62 -9.51 -4.69
N SER A 271 -5.97 -10.67 -4.81
CA SER A 271 -5.70 -11.57 -3.69
C SER A 271 -4.77 -10.93 -2.66
N ILE A 272 -3.66 -10.34 -3.12
CA ILE A 272 -2.73 -9.63 -2.23
C ILE A 272 -3.47 -8.49 -1.53
N TYR A 273 -4.22 -7.66 -2.24
CA TYR A 273 -4.98 -6.57 -1.63
C TYR A 273 -6.01 -7.06 -0.60
N ALA A 274 -6.75 -8.12 -0.92
CA ALA A 274 -7.80 -8.67 -0.06
C ALA A 274 -7.29 -9.15 1.30
N PHE A 275 -6.09 -9.73 1.35
CA PHE A 275 -5.54 -10.28 2.59
C PHE A 275 -4.50 -9.36 3.26
N ALA A 276 -3.70 -8.61 2.48
CA ALA A 276 -2.73 -7.66 3.01
C ALA A 276 -3.40 -6.50 3.76
N ALA A 277 -4.56 -6.03 3.31
CA ALA A 277 -5.27 -4.94 3.96
C ALA A 277 -5.69 -5.26 5.41
N PRO A 278 -6.46 -6.33 5.70
CA PRO A 278 -6.84 -6.66 7.08
C PRO A 278 -5.64 -7.00 7.95
N ILE A 279 -4.70 -7.83 7.45
CA ILE A 279 -3.53 -8.28 8.22
C ILE A 279 -2.61 -7.10 8.53
N GLY A 280 -2.22 -6.33 7.51
CA GLY A 280 -1.35 -5.18 7.67
C GLY A 280 -1.96 -4.09 8.54
N ALA A 281 -3.28 -3.87 8.45
CA ALA A 281 -3.98 -2.89 9.28
C ALA A 281 -3.94 -3.28 10.77
N ILE A 282 -4.21 -4.55 11.07
CA ILE A 282 -4.18 -5.06 12.44
C ILE A 282 -2.77 -4.98 13.02
N LEU A 283 -1.77 -5.50 12.32
CA LEU A 283 -0.38 -5.48 12.79
C LEU A 283 0.09 -4.04 13.03
N THR A 284 -0.17 -3.14 12.09
CA THR A 284 0.17 -1.71 12.25
C THR A 284 -0.56 -1.06 13.42
N THR A 285 -1.83 -1.40 13.64
CA THR A 285 -2.59 -0.89 14.79
C THR A 285 -1.96 -1.33 16.10
N HIS A 286 -1.52 -2.58 16.23
CA HIS A 286 -0.89 -3.07 17.46
C HIS A 286 0.50 -2.49 17.71
N VAL A 287 1.24 -2.18 16.64
CA VAL A 287 2.47 -1.38 16.75
C VAL A 287 2.16 0.00 17.34
N LEU A 288 1.14 0.70 16.83
CA LEU A 288 0.75 2.03 17.32
C LEU A 288 0.06 2.03 18.69
N LEU A 289 -0.55 0.92 19.10
CA LEU A 289 -1.11 0.78 20.45
C LEU A 289 -0.03 0.66 21.55
N GLU A 290 1.25 0.73 21.18
CA GLU A 290 2.41 0.60 22.08
C GLU A 290 2.35 -0.66 22.95
N ARG A 291 1.73 -1.73 22.44
CA ARG A 291 1.78 -3.02 23.12
C ARG A 291 3.22 -3.51 23.13
N ARG A 292 3.60 -4.27 24.17
CA ARG A 292 4.92 -4.92 24.23
C ARG A 292 5.20 -5.58 22.88
N ASP A 293 6.42 -5.46 22.36
CA ASP A 293 6.83 -6.08 21.08
C ASP A 293 6.35 -7.53 20.98
N VAL A 294 6.41 -8.26 22.09
CA VAL A 294 5.89 -9.63 22.25
C VAL A 294 4.46 -9.81 21.70
N THR A 295 3.53 -8.87 21.89
CA THR A 295 2.17 -8.99 21.35
C THR A 295 2.16 -8.92 19.82
N VAL A 296 2.90 -7.99 19.22
CA VAL A 296 2.97 -7.88 17.74
C VAL A 296 3.64 -9.12 17.14
N TRP A 297 4.68 -9.63 17.79
CA TRP A 297 5.32 -10.90 17.44
C TRP A 297 4.35 -12.08 17.55
N LEU A 298 3.60 -12.21 18.65
CA LEU A 298 2.61 -13.27 18.83
C LEU A 298 1.51 -13.21 17.77
N LEU A 299 0.97 -12.02 17.47
CA LEU A 299 -0.04 -11.85 16.43
C LEU A 299 0.50 -12.24 15.05
N THR A 300 1.76 -11.92 14.77
CA THR A 300 2.42 -12.35 13.53
C THR A 300 2.58 -13.87 13.49
N CYS A 301 3.06 -14.49 14.56
CA CYS A 301 3.16 -15.95 14.66
C CYS A 301 1.80 -16.64 14.49
N ILE A 302 0.73 -16.08 15.08
CA ILE A 302 -0.64 -16.58 14.90
C ILE A 302 -1.05 -16.49 13.43
N THR A 303 -0.75 -15.38 12.77
CA THR A 303 -1.06 -15.19 11.34
C THR A 303 -0.33 -16.23 10.49
N LEU A 304 0.96 -16.44 10.74
CA LEU A 304 1.76 -17.45 10.02
C LEU A 304 1.28 -18.88 10.27
N ALA A 305 0.96 -19.22 11.52
CA ALA A 305 0.40 -20.52 11.87
C ALA A 305 -0.97 -20.76 11.21
N ALA A 306 -1.80 -19.72 11.14
CA ALA A 306 -3.08 -19.76 10.45
C ALA A 306 -2.92 -19.98 8.93
N ILE A 307 -1.92 -19.34 8.31
CA ILE A 307 -1.59 -19.58 6.90
C ILE A 307 -1.16 -21.03 6.68
N LEU A 308 -0.25 -21.55 7.50
CA LEU A 308 0.21 -22.94 7.41
C LEU A 308 -0.94 -23.93 7.59
N LEU A 309 -1.83 -23.68 8.56
CA LEU A 309 -3.03 -24.49 8.74
C LEU A 309 -3.93 -24.43 7.51
N GLY A 310 -4.14 -23.25 6.94
CA GLY A 310 -4.88 -23.08 5.70
C GLY A 310 -4.29 -23.88 4.54
N THR A 311 -2.97 -23.94 4.40
CA THR A 311 -2.33 -24.71 3.31
C THR A 311 -2.51 -26.21 3.43
N SER A 312 -2.85 -26.71 4.62
CA SER A 312 -3.08 -28.14 4.89
C SER A 312 -4.54 -28.58 4.72
N ILE A 313 -5.46 -27.64 4.47
CA ILE A 313 -6.88 -27.88 4.20
C ILE A 313 -7.11 -27.97 2.70
#